data_AF-A0A452XWH4-F1
#
_entry.id   AF-A0A452XWH4-F1
#
_cell.length_a   1.000
_cell.length_b   1.000
_cell.length_c   1.000
_cell.angle_alpha   90.00
_cell.angle_beta   90.00
_cell.angle_gamma   90.00
#
_symmetry.space_group_name_H-M   'P 1'
#
loop_
_entity.id
_entity.type
_entity.pdbx_description
1 polymer ?
#
loop_
_entity_poly.entity_id
_entity_poly.type
_entity_poly.pdbx_seq_one_letter_code
_entity_poly.pdbx_strand_id
1 'polypeptide(L)'
;MPMNSTLLKLLLPVAICHAIGHVTSTVSFAAVSVSFAHTIKALEPFFNAAASQFILGQQVPFTLWLSLAPVVIGVSVASLTELSFNWTGFINAMISNISFTYRSIYSKKAMTDMDSTNLYAYISIIALIVCIPPALIIEGPQLVQHGFKDAIAKVGLTKLVSNIFLAGLFYHLYNQVATNTLQRVAPLTHAVGNVLKRVFVIGFSIIIFGNKITTQTGIGTGIAISGVALYSVIKAKIEEEKKCLCPAQEGVAAVAP
;
A
#
# COMPACT_ATOMS: atom_id res chain seq x y z
N MET A 1 14.90 -16.50 -14.25
CA MET A 1 14.27 -17.64 -14.95
C MET A 1 13.37 -17.09 -16.04
N PRO A 2 13.32 -17.69 -17.24
CA PRO A 2 12.40 -17.26 -18.28
C PRO A 2 10.95 -17.41 -17.83
N MET A 3 10.09 -16.47 -18.22
CA MET A 3 8.68 -16.46 -17.84
C MET A 3 7.94 -17.65 -18.46
N ASN A 4 7.49 -18.60 -17.63
CA ASN A 4 6.65 -19.72 -18.05
C ASN A 4 5.16 -19.32 -17.97
N SER A 5 4.30 -19.93 -18.79
CA SER A 5 2.86 -19.70 -18.85
C SER A 5 2.15 -19.87 -17.49
N THR A 6 2.62 -20.78 -16.64
CA THR A 6 2.10 -20.96 -15.27
C THR A 6 2.42 -19.74 -14.39
N LEU A 7 3.64 -19.23 -14.48
CA LEU A 7 4.07 -18.04 -13.74
C LEU A 7 3.29 -16.80 -14.24
N LEU A 8 3.11 -16.66 -15.54
CA LEU A 8 2.33 -15.55 -16.11
C LEU A 8 0.88 -15.55 -15.60
N LYS A 9 0.22 -16.71 -15.52
CA LYS A 9 -1.14 -16.84 -14.96
C LYS A 9 -1.20 -16.45 -13.48
N LEU A 10 -0.13 -16.68 -12.72
CA LEU A 10 -0.03 -16.27 -11.32
C LEU A 10 0.24 -14.76 -11.18
N LEU A 11 1.08 -14.19 -12.05
CA LEU A 11 1.48 -12.78 -11.99
C LEU A 11 0.43 -11.83 -12.54
N LEU A 12 -0.38 -12.26 -13.51
CA LEU A 12 -1.42 -11.42 -14.12
C LEU A 12 -2.38 -10.79 -13.09
N PRO A 13 -3.03 -11.54 -12.18
CA PRO A 13 -3.91 -10.95 -11.17
C PRO A 13 -3.16 -10.02 -10.20
N VAL A 14 -1.89 -10.32 -9.91
CA VAL A 14 -1.03 -9.48 -9.07
C VAL A 14 -0.74 -8.14 -9.74
N ALA A 15 -0.41 -8.17 -11.03
CA ALA A 15 -0.14 -7.00 -11.84
C ALA A 15 -1.38 -6.14 -12.05
N ILE A 16 -2.55 -6.75 -12.27
CA ILE A 16 -3.83 -6.04 -12.33
C ILE A 16 -4.12 -5.36 -11.00
N CYS A 17 -3.95 -6.04 -9.86
CA CYS A 17 -4.10 -5.44 -8.54
C CYS A 17 -3.10 -4.29 -8.31
N HIS A 18 -1.86 -4.42 -8.81
CA HIS A 18 -0.88 -3.34 -8.76
C HIS A 18 -1.31 -2.12 -9.58
N ALA A 19 -1.74 -2.33 -10.83
CA ALA A 19 -2.24 -1.31 -11.72
C ALA A 19 -3.44 -0.57 -11.13
N ILE A 20 -4.49 -1.29 -10.72
CA ILE A 20 -5.68 -0.71 -10.10
C ILE A 20 -5.31 0.06 -8.84
N GLY A 21 -4.51 -0.53 -7.95
CA GLY A 21 -4.08 0.14 -6.72
C GLY A 21 -3.29 1.41 -6.98
N HIS A 22 -2.44 1.42 -8.01
CA HIS A 22 -1.66 2.59 -8.39
C HIS A 22 -2.55 3.70 -8.97
N VAL A 23 -3.36 3.39 -9.99
CA VAL A 23 -4.25 4.35 -10.65
C VAL A 23 -5.21 4.98 -9.64
N THR A 24 -5.89 4.16 -8.84
CA THR A 24 -6.82 4.66 -7.82
C THR A 24 -6.11 5.47 -6.74
N SER A 25 -4.88 5.12 -6.35
CA SER A 25 -4.10 5.98 -5.45
C SER A 25 -3.81 7.36 -6.06
N THR A 26 -3.43 7.39 -7.34
CA THR A 26 -3.14 8.65 -8.06
C THR A 26 -4.39 9.51 -8.20
N VAL A 27 -5.53 8.91 -8.54
CA VAL A 27 -6.84 9.60 -8.59
C VAL A 27 -7.21 10.16 -7.20
N SER A 28 -6.92 9.42 -6.13
CA SER A 28 -7.14 9.91 -4.77
C SER A 28 -6.29 11.14 -4.45
N PHE A 29 -4.99 11.12 -4.77
CA PHE A 29 -4.11 12.28 -4.58
C PHE A 29 -4.49 13.51 -5.42
N ALA A 30 -5.19 13.30 -6.54
CA ALA A 30 -5.73 14.39 -7.34
C ALA A 30 -7.04 14.97 -6.77
N ALA A 31 -7.82 14.16 -6.02
CA ALA A 31 -9.14 14.53 -5.55
C ALA A 31 -9.17 15.06 -4.10
N VAL A 32 -8.22 14.66 -3.26
CA VAL A 32 -8.14 15.07 -1.84
C VAL A 32 -6.70 15.41 -1.45
N SER A 33 -6.48 15.99 -0.26
CA SER A 33 -5.12 16.28 0.21
C SER A 33 -4.28 15.00 0.34
N VAL A 34 -2.99 15.11 0.03
CA VAL A 34 -2.04 13.98 0.08
C VAL A 34 -1.97 13.39 1.50
N SER A 35 -1.99 14.24 2.53
CA SER A 35 -2.07 13.80 3.93
C SER A 35 -3.32 12.97 4.19
N PHE A 36 -4.49 13.43 3.75
CA PHE A 36 -5.74 12.72 3.99
C PHE A 36 -5.84 11.40 3.21
N ALA A 37 -5.42 11.39 1.94
CA ALA A 37 -5.33 10.16 1.15
C ALA A 37 -4.46 9.11 1.87
N HIS A 38 -3.34 9.52 2.44
CA HIS A 38 -2.49 8.63 3.23
C HIS A 38 -3.09 8.22 4.58
N THR A 39 -3.88 9.09 5.22
CA THR A 39 -4.68 8.74 6.41
C THR A 39 -5.69 7.64 6.09
N ILE A 40 -6.48 7.75 5.02
CA ILE A 40 -7.42 6.67 4.60
C ILE A 40 -6.67 5.37 4.34
N LYS A 41 -5.51 5.47 3.69
CA LYS A 41 -4.67 4.32 3.39
C LYS A 41 -4.06 3.68 4.66
N ALA A 42 -4.12 4.33 5.82
CA ALA A 42 -3.74 3.69 7.09
C ALA A 42 -4.59 2.44 7.42
N LEU A 43 -5.74 2.24 6.76
CA LEU A 43 -6.56 1.03 6.85
C LEU A 43 -5.97 -0.21 6.16
N GLU A 44 -4.84 -0.11 5.45
CA GLU A 44 -4.22 -1.26 4.78
C GLU A 44 -4.04 -2.50 5.70
N PRO A 45 -3.57 -2.39 6.97
CA PRO A 45 -3.47 -3.53 7.88
C PRO A 45 -4.83 -4.16 8.22
N PHE A 46 -5.92 -3.37 8.28
CA PHE A 46 -7.27 -3.89 8.49
C PHE A 46 -7.71 -4.77 7.33
N PHE A 47 -7.55 -4.29 6.10
CA PHE A 47 -7.87 -5.08 4.91
C PHE A 47 -6.98 -6.33 4.80
N ASN A 48 -5.71 -6.21 5.17
CA ASN A 48 -4.78 -7.33 5.14
C ASN A 48 -5.11 -8.39 6.20
N ALA A 49 -5.51 -7.99 7.41
CA ALA A 49 -6.01 -8.91 8.44
C ALA A 49 -7.32 -9.58 8.02
N ALA A 50 -8.26 -8.82 7.44
CA ALA A 50 -9.52 -9.34 6.92
C ALA A 50 -9.29 -10.39 5.81
N ALA A 51 -8.43 -10.06 4.83
CA ALA A 51 -8.09 -10.99 3.75
C ALA A 51 -7.36 -12.24 4.28
N SER A 52 -6.46 -12.08 5.25
CA SER A 52 -5.76 -13.21 5.86
C SER A 52 -6.73 -14.16 6.57
N GLN A 53 -7.70 -13.63 7.31
CA GLN A 53 -8.67 -14.45 8.05
C GLN A 53 -9.73 -15.08 7.15
N PHE A 54 -10.40 -14.25 6.35
CA PHE A 54 -11.61 -14.68 5.64
C PHE A 54 -11.33 -15.28 4.26
N ILE A 55 -10.18 -14.99 3.65
CA ILE A 55 -9.83 -15.48 2.30
C ILE A 55 -8.76 -16.57 2.37
N LEU A 56 -7.72 -16.37 3.20
CA LEU A 56 -6.65 -17.36 3.37
C LEU A 56 -6.93 -18.38 4.48
N GLY A 57 -7.96 -18.17 5.30
CA GLY A 57 -8.28 -19.06 6.44
C GLY A 57 -7.26 -19.01 7.58
N GLN A 58 -6.37 -18.01 7.61
CA GLN A 58 -5.39 -17.86 8.67
C GLN A 58 -6.03 -17.22 9.91
N GLN A 59 -5.96 -17.90 11.05
CA GLN A 59 -6.51 -17.37 12.30
C GLN A 59 -5.77 -16.09 12.71
N VAL A 60 -6.47 -14.96 12.73
CA VAL A 60 -5.96 -13.69 13.25
C VAL A 60 -6.44 -13.56 14.70
N PRO A 61 -5.52 -13.54 15.69
CA PRO A 61 -5.88 -13.40 17.09
C PRO A 61 -6.83 -12.22 17.35
N PHE A 62 -7.80 -12.42 18.23
CA PHE A 62 -8.77 -11.39 18.59
C PHE A 62 -8.09 -10.09 19.08
N THR A 63 -6.97 -10.21 19.79
CA THR A 63 -6.15 -9.07 20.23
C THR A 63 -5.66 -8.20 19.07
N LEU A 64 -5.32 -8.81 17.92
CA LEU A 64 -4.93 -8.06 16.72
C LEU A 64 -6.13 -7.33 16.10
N TRP A 65 -7.32 -7.94 16.09
CA TRP A 65 -8.55 -7.27 15.66
C TRP A 65 -8.89 -6.06 16.53
N LEU A 66 -8.81 -6.20 17.86
CA LEU A 66 -9.02 -5.08 18.78
C LEU A 66 -8.03 -3.94 18.54
N SER A 67 -6.76 -4.26 18.27
CA SER A 67 -5.74 -3.24 17.98
C SER A 67 -5.95 -2.49 16.66
N LEU A 68 -6.75 -3.04 15.74
CA LEU A 68 -7.14 -2.37 14.49
C LEU A 68 -8.36 -1.45 14.68
N ALA A 69 -9.13 -1.59 15.75
CA ALA A 69 -10.30 -0.74 16.00
C ALA A 69 -9.96 0.76 16.09
N PRO A 70 -8.87 1.18 16.78
CA PRO A 70 -8.43 2.58 16.75
C PRO A 70 -8.07 3.07 15.34
N VAL A 71 -7.55 2.20 14.47
CA VAL A 71 -7.25 2.56 13.07
C VAL A 71 -8.52 2.97 12.35
N VAL A 72 -9.57 2.15 12.46
CA VAL A 72 -10.88 2.41 11.83
C VAL A 72 -11.54 3.66 12.41
N ILE A 73 -11.53 3.81 13.74
CA ILE A 73 -12.09 4.98 14.42
C ILE A 73 -11.35 6.25 13.99
N GLY A 74 -10.02 6.24 14.01
CA GLY A 74 -9.20 7.39 13.66
C GLY A 74 -9.42 7.86 12.22
N VAL A 75 -9.45 6.92 11.27
CA VAL A 75 -9.74 7.24 9.86
C VAL A 75 -11.18 7.75 9.68
N SER A 76 -12.15 7.21 10.44
CA SER A 76 -13.53 7.71 10.40
C SER A 76 -13.63 9.15 10.90
N VAL A 77 -13.02 9.47 12.04
CA VAL A 77 -12.97 10.84 12.58
C VAL A 77 -12.24 11.79 11.63
N ALA A 78 -11.11 11.37 11.06
CA ALA A 78 -10.39 12.17 10.08
C ALA A 78 -11.25 12.45 8.85
N SER A 79 -11.98 11.45 8.34
CA SER A 79 -12.80 11.58 7.14
C SER A 79 -14.01 12.50 7.34
N LEU A 80 -14.64 12.47 8.51
CA LEU A 80 -15.79 13.32 8.83
C LEU A 80 -15.43 14.81 9.00
N THR A 81 -14.16 15.13 9.22
CA THR A 81 -13.71 16.46 9.64
C THR A 81 -12.71 17.09 8.67
N GLU A 82 -12.32 16.35 7.64
CA GLU A 82 -11.35 16.78 6.63
C GLU A 82 -11.97 17.79 5.66
N LEU A 83 -11.29 18.92 5.47
CA LEU A 83 -11.75 20.01 4.60
C LEU A 83 -11.72 19.62 3.12
N SER A 84 -10.72 18.83 2.72
CA SER A 84 -10.57 18.35 1.36
C SER A 84 -11.38 17.08 1.05
N PHE A 85 -12.28 16.65 1.93
CA PHE A 85 -13.00 15.39 1.75
C PHE A 85 -13.77 15.37 0.42
N ASN A 86 -13.56 14.31 -0.35
CA ASN A 86 -14.28 14.04 -1.58
C ASN A 86 -14.54 12.53 -1.71
N TRP A 87 -15.77 12.16 -2.05
CA TRP A 87 -16.16 10.75 -2.22
C TRP A 87 -15.30 10.02 -3.26
N THR A 88 -14.96 10.68 -4.37
CA THR A 88 -14.09 10.12 -5.39
C THR A 88 -12.72 9.77 -4.81
N GLY A 89 -12.10 10.69 -4.08
CA GLY A 89 -10.79 10.44 -3.49
C GLY A 89 -10.83 9.42 -2.36
N PHE A 90 -11.88 9.43 -1.54
CA PHE A 90 -12.07 8.46 -0.46
C PHE A 90 -12.26 7.03 -1.00
N ILE A 91 -13.19 6.84 -1.94
CA ILE A 91 -13.48 5.52 -2.52
C ILE A 91 -12.25 4.98 -3.26
N ASN A 92 -11.56 5.81 -4.04
CA ASN A 92 -10.34 5.39 -4.73
C ASN A 92 -9.21 5.02 -3.75
N ALA A 93 -9.05 5.75 -2.64
CA ALA A 93 -8.12 5.34 -1.58
C ALA A 93 -8.49 3.97 -0.98
N MET A 94 -9.78 3.72 -0.74
CA MET A 94 -10.26 2.43 -0.21
C MET A 94 -10.03 1.28 -1.19
N ILE A 95 -10.33 1.47 -2.48
CA ILE A 95 -10.05 0.49 -3.54
C ILE A 95 -8.54 0.18 -3.54
N SER A 96 -7.69 1.20 -3.44
CA SER A 96 -6.24 0.99 -3.42
C SER A 96 -5.76 0.13 -2.24
N ASN A 97 -6.39 0.24 -1.06
CA ASN A 97 -6.05 -0.59 0.09
C ASN A 97 -6.37 -2.06 -0.19
N ILE A 98 -7.53 -2.32 -0.79
CA ILE A 98 -7.97 -3.67 -1.15
C ILE A 98 -7.04 -4.24 -2.23
N SER A 99 -6.81 -3.51 -3.32
CA SER A 99 -5.93 -3.95 -4.42
C SER A 99 -4.50 -4.19 -3.95
N PHE A 100 -3.92 -3.30 -3.13
CA PHE A 100 -2.57 -3.52 -2.59
C PHE A 100 -2.50 -4.65 -1.58
N THR A 101 -3.57 -4.90 -0.82
CA THR A 101 -3.68 -6.07 0.05
C THR A 101 -3.60 -7.35 -0.77
N TYR A 102 -4.46 -7.52 -1.77
CA TYR A 102 -4.44 -8.68 -2.65
C TYR A 102 -3.09 -8.83 -3.37
N ARG A 103 -2.56 -7.73 -3.91
CA ARG A 103 -1.23 -7.71 -4.52
C ARG A 103 -0.18 -8.25 -3.55
N SER A 104 -0.15 -7.80 -2.29
CA SER A 104 0.85 -8.23 -1.32
C SER A 104 0.73 -9.72 -0.97
N ILE A 105 -0.50 -10.23 -0.82
CA ILE A 105 -0.77 -11.63 -0.49
C ILE A 105 -0.35 -12.55 -1.65
N TYR A 106 -0.80 -12.26 -2.87
CA TYR A 106 -0.50 -13.10 -4.02
C TYR A 106 0.96 -12.93 -4.50
N SER A 107 1.54 -11.74 -4.37
CA SER A 107 2.99 -11.56 -4.59
C SER A 107 3.79 -12.46 -3.65
N LYS A 108 3.42 -12.50 -2.37
CA LYS A 108 4.09 -13.35 -1.38
C LYS A 108 3.99 -14.83 -1.74
N LYS A 109 2.86 -15.28 -2.28
CA LYS A 109 2.72 -16.65 -2.81
C LYS A 109 3.63 -16.89 -4.02
N ALA A 110 3.72 -15.93 -4.95
CA ALA A 110 4.58 -16.05 -6.13
C ALA A 110 6.10 -16.00 -5.81
N MET A 111 6.47 -15.47 -4.63
CA MET A 111 7.86 -15.43 -4.17
C MET A 111 8.44 -16.77 -3.73
N THR A 112 7.63 -17.85 -3.68
CA THR A 112 8.16 -19.20 -3.44
C THR A 112 8.99 -19.69 -4.63
N ASP A 113 8.62 -19.25 -5.84
CA ASP A 113 9.19 -19.77 -7.09
C ASP A 113 10.12 -18.76 -7.79
N MET A 114 10.18 -17.51 -7.30
CA MET A 114 10.95 -16.43 -7.93
C MET A 114 11.43 -15.37 -6.92
N ASP A 115 12.62 -14.83 -7.16
CA ASP A 115 13.15 -13.69 -6.40
C ASP A 115 12.28 -12.43 -6.51
N SER A 116 12.24 -11.63 -5.45
CA SER A 116 11.45 -10.40 -5.36
C SER A 116 11.79 -9.37 -6.43
N THR A 117 13.05 -9.33 -6.87
CA THR A 117 13.53 -8.39 -7.87
C THR A 117 12.90 -8.66 -9.22
N ASN A 118 13.00 -9.91 -9.67
CA ASN A 118 12.38 -10.36 -10.91
C ASN A 118 10.86 -10.29 -10.83
N LEU A 119 10.27 -10.60 -9.67
CA LEU A 119 8.85 -10.49 -9.44
C LEU A 119 8.33 -9.07 -9.68
N TYR A 120 8.96 -8.07 -9.07
CA TYR A 120 8.52 -6.69 -9.25
C TYR A 120 8.74 -6.21 -10.68
N ALA A 121 9.84 -6.59 -11.33
CA ALA A 121 10.08 -6.29 -12.73
C ALA A 121 8.93 -6.78 -13.62
N TYR A 122 8.55 -8.06 -13.51
CA TYR A 122 7.43 -8.60 -14.29
C TYR A 122 6.08 -7.97 -13.94
N ILE A 123 5.80 -7.76 -12.64
CA ILE A 123 4.58 -7.06 -12.20
C ILE A 123 4.51 -5.67 -12.84
N SER A 124 5.61 -4.92 -12.85
CA SER A 124 5.65 -3.54 -13.38
C SER A 124 5.45 -3.49 -14.90
N ILE A 125 6.04 -4.42 -15.65
CA ILE A 125 5.87 -4.52 -17.12
C ILE A 125 4.43 -4.91 -17.46
N ILE A 126 3.87 -5.93 -16.80
CA ILE A 126 2.49 -6.35 -17.05
C ILE A 126 1.50 -5.25 -16.64
N ALA A 127 1.73 -4.60 -15.49
CA ALA A 127 0.89 -3.49 -15.04
C ALA A 127 0.93 -2.30 -16.01
N LEU A 128 2.10 -1.99 -16.59
CA LEU A 128 2.22 -0.97 -17.64
C LEU A 128 1.34 -1.33 -18.85
N ILE A 129 1.42 -2.56 -19.34
CA ILE A 129 0.59 -3.03 -20.47
C ILE A 129 -0.90 -2.94 -20.13
N VAL A 130 -1.30 -3.30 -18.90
CA VAL A 130 -2.68 -3.21 -18.42
C VAL A 130 -3.15 -1.75 -18.31
N CYS A 131 -2.28 -0.81 -17.94
CA CYS A 131 -2.62 0.60 -17.79
C CYS A 131 -2.72 1.35 -19.13
N ILE A 132 -2.00 0.94 -20.17
CA ILE A 132 -1.95 1.67 -21.46
C ILE A 132 -3.35 1.82 -22.12
N PRO A 133 -4.14 0.74 -22.34
CA PRO A 133 -5.44 0.88 -22.98
C PRO A 133 -6.40 1.84 -22.27
N PRO A 134 -6.66 1.72 -20.95
CA PRO A 134 -7.56 2.65 -20.27
C PRO A 134 -7.00 4.07 -20.22
N ALA A 135 -5.68 4.28 -20.09
CA ALA A 135 -5.09 5.61 -20.13
C ALA A 135 -5.33 6.31 -21.48
N LEU A 136 -5.15 5.59 -22.59
CA LEU A 136 -5.40 6.13 -23.94
C LEU A 136 -6.88 6.42 -24.21
N ILE A 137 -7.79 5.57 -23.70
CA ILE A 137 -9.23 5.73 -23.94
C ILE A 137 -9.83 6.85 -23.07
N ILE A 138 -9.45 6.92 -21.79
CA ILE A 138 -10.06 7.84 -20.83
C ILE A 138 -9.36 9.21 -20.85
N GLU A 139 -8.04 9.24 -20.77
CA GLU A 139 -7.26 10.48 -20.64
C GLU A 139 -6.67 10.95 -21.96
N GLY A 140 -6.46 10.05 -22.93
CA GLY A 140 -5.84 10.33 -24.22
C GLY A 140 -6.44 11.55 -24.96
N PRO A 141 -7.78 11.65 -25.14
CA PRO A 141 -8.39 12.80 -25.80
C PRO A 141 -8.08 14.13 -25.08
N GLN A 142 -8.15 14.14 -23.75
CA GLN A 142 -7.88 15.35 -22.95
C GLN A 142 -6.39 15.73 -22.96
N LEU A 143 -5.50 14.73 -22.89
CA LEU A 143 -4.06 14.91 -22.94
C LEU A 143 -3.59 15.57 -24.24
N VAL A 144 -4.13 15.11 -25.38
CA VAL A 144 -3.76 15.59 -26.73
C VAL A 144 -4.34 16.98 -27.01
N GLN A 145 -5.59 17.24 -26.60
CA GLN A 145 -6.24 18.51 -26.89
C GLN A 145 -5.66 19.68 -26.08
N HIS A 146 -5.55 19.50 -24.76
CA HIS A 146 -5.18 20.59 -23.85
C HIS A 146 -4.15 20.19 -22.78
N GLY A 147 -4.11 18.94 -22.33
CA GLY A 147 -3.30 18.52 -21.18
C GLY A 147 -1.80 18.85 -21.30
N PHE A 148 -1.12 18.43 -22.37
CA PHE A 148 0.30 18.73 -22.54
C PHE A 148 0.57 20.22 -22.76
N LYS A 149 -0.28 20.90 -23.54
CA LYS A 149 -0.11 22.34 -23.83
C LYS A 149 -0.23 23.17 -22.55
N ASP A 150 -1.26 22.90 -21.75
CA ASP A 150 -1.54 23.62 -20.50
C ASP A 150 -0.45 23.34 -19.45
N ALA A 151 0.00 22.08 -19.35
CA ALA A 151 1.08 21.70 -18.45
C ALA A 151 2.41 22.38 -18.84
N ILE A 152 2.77 22.36 -20.13
CA ILE A 152 3.98 23.03 -20.62
C ILE A 152 3.88 24.54 -20.40
N ALA A 153 2.73 25.16 -20.63
CA ALA A 153 2.53 26.59 -20.38
C ALA A 153 2.68 26.93 -18.88
N LYS A 154 2.24 26.04 -17.98
CA LYS A 154 2.29 26.28 -16.53
C LYS A 154 3.67 26.08 -15.91
N VAL A 155 4.39 25.03 -16.30
CA VAL A 155 5.66 24.65 -15.63
C VAL A 155 6.89 24.62 -16.55
N GLY A 156 6.70 24.69 -17.87
CA GLY A 156 7.74 24.53 -18.87
C GLY A 156 8.05 23.06 -19.20
N LEU A 157 8.46 22.79 -20.44
CA LEU A 157 8.70 21.43 -20.94
C LEU A 157 9.77 20.69 -20.14
N THR A 158 10.92 21.33 -19.89
CA THR A 158 12.05 20.69 -19.19
C THR A 158 11.68 20.27 -17.78
N LYS A 159 10.95 21.13 -17.05
CA LYS A 159 10.51 20.84 -15.68
C LYS A 159 9.40 19.79 -15.67
N LEU A 160 8.48 19.83 -16.63
CA LEU A 160 7.46 18.80 -16.78
C LEU A 160 8.07 17.42 -17.00
N VAL A 161 8.96 17.29 -17.99
CA VAL A 161 9.65 16.03 -18.31
C VAL A 161 10.50 15.56 -17.13
N SER A 162 11.26 16.45 -16.50
CA SER A 162 12.05 16.13 -15.31
C SER A 162 11.19 15.64 -14.15
N ASN A 163 10.04 16.27 -13.91
CA ASN A 163 9.13 15.87 -12.82
C ASN A 163 8.49 14.50 -13.10
N ILE A 164 8.04 14.25 -14.33
CA ILE A 164 7.48 12.95 -14.73
C ILE A 164 8.54 11.85 -14.59
N PHE A 165 9.75 12.10 -15.07
CA PHE A 165 10.86 11.17 -14.96
C PHE A 165 11.22 10.87 -13.50
N LEU A 166 11.40 11.92 -12.68
CA LEU A 166 11.79 11.76 -11.29
C LEU A 166 10.70 11.07 -10.46
N ALA A 167 9.43 11.41 -10.71
CA ALA A 167 8.29 10.73 -10.09
C ALA A 167 8.25 9.24 -10.47
N GLY A 168 8.44 8.91 -11.75
CA GLY A 168 8.50 7.52 -12.23
C GLY A 168 9.68 6.74 -11.66
N LEU A 169 10.87 7.35 -11.62
CA LEU A 169 12.08 6.74 -11.07
C LEU A 169 11.91 6.42 -9.58
N PHE A 170 11.53 7.40 -8.75
CA PHE A 170 11.31 7.14 -7.32
C PHE A 170 10.13 6.20 -7.09
N TYR A 171 9.09 6.25 -7.93
CA TYR A 171 8.00 5.29 -7.88
C TYR A 171 8.51 3.85 -8.04
N HIS A 172 9.31 3.60 -9.07
CA HIS A 172 9.89 2.29 -9.32
C HIS A 172 10.81 1.86 -8.17
N LEU A 173 11.75 2.73 -7.76
CA LEU A 173 12.72 2.42 -6.71
C LEU A 173 12.05 2.09 -5.38
N TYR A 174 11.06 2.87 -4.94
CA TYR A 174 10.41 2.59 -3.66
C TYR A 174 9.64 1.28 -3.72
N ASN A 175 8.95 0.97 -4.83
CA ASN A 175 8.18 -0.27 -4.94
C ASN A 175 9.09 -1.50 -5.07
N GLN A 176 10.26 -1.35 -5.71
CA GLN A 176 11.28 -2.39 -5.76
C GLN A 176 11.76 -2.73 -4.35
N VAL A 177 12.13 -1.71 -3.57
CA VAL A 177 12.52 -1.89 -2.16
C VAL A 177 11.38 -2.50 -1.34
N ALA A 178 10.14 -2.01 -1.50
CA ALA A 178 8.98 -2.56 -0.80
C ALA A 178 8.74 -4.04 -1.12
N THR A 179 8.92 -4.43 -2.39
CA THR A 179 8.78 -5.83 -2.80
C THR A 179 9.91 -6.69 -2.22
N ASN A 180 11.14 -6.18 -2.16
CA ASN A 180 12.25 -6.88 -1.50
C ASN A 180 11.98 -7.04 0.02
N THR A 181 11.37 -6.05 0.66
CA THR A 181 10.91 -6.18 2.05
C THR A 181 9.81 -7.23 2.19
N LEU A 182 8.81 -7.24 1.29
CA LEU A 182 7.71 -8.21 1.29
C LEU A 182 8.22 -9.66 1.23
N GLN A 183 9.32 -9.93 0.54
CA GLN A 183 9.93 -11.27 0.51
C GLN A 183 10.38 -11.74 1.90
N ARG A 184 10.81 -10.83 2.77
CA ARG A 184 11.38 -11.14 4.09
C ARG A 184 10.35 -11.11 5.23
N VAL A 185 9.18 -10.53 5.02
CA VAL A 185 8.16 -10.37 6.06
C VAL A 185 6.79 -10.92 5.61
N ALA A 186 5.88 -11.15 6.55
CA ALA A 186 4.50 -11.52 6.21
C ALA A 186 3.76 -10.33 5.53
N PRO A 187 2.77 -10.57 4.65
CA PRO A 187 2.01 -9.51 3.98
C PRO A 187 1.42 -8.47 4.94
N LEU A 188 0.93 -8.95 6.08
CA LEU A 188 0.37 -8.11 7.13
C LEU A 188 1.43 -7.25 7.85
N THR A 189 2.66 -7.76 8.03
CA THR A 189 3.79 -6.95 8.55
C THR A 189 4.21 -5.89 7.54
N HIS A 190 4.23 -6.25 6.25
CA HIS A 190 4.50 -5.31 5.17
C HIS A 190 3.44 -4.19 5.11
N ALA A 191 2.16 -4.52 5.30
CA ALA A 191 1.08 -3.52 5.38
C ALA A 191 1.29 -2.51 6.52
N VAL A 192 1.74 -2.96 7.70
CA VAL A 192 2.08 -2.08 8.82
C VAL A 192 3.27 -1.17 8.48
N GLY A 193 4.33 -1.73 7.90
CA GLY A 193 5.49 -0.96 7.44
C GLY A 193 5.12 0.10 6.40
N ASN A 194 4.19 -0.22 5.49
CA ASN A 194 3.63 0.75 4.54
C ASN A 194 2.95 1.91 5.25
N VAL A 195 2.20 1.68 6.32
CA VAL A 195 1.59 2.76 7.09
C VAL A 195 2.63 3.59 7.83
N LEU A 196 3.66 2.97 8.43
CA LEU A 196 4.76 3.71 9.06
C LEU A 196 5.46 4.64 8.04
N LYS A 197 5.72 4.17 6.82
CA LYS A 197 6.21 5.03 5.72
C LYS A 197 5.28 6.21 5.48
N ARG A 198 3.95 5.97 5.48
CA ARG A 198 2.95 7.01 5.24
C ARG A 198 2.89 8.07 6.34
N VAL A 199 3.24 7.76 7.59
CA VAL A 199 3.34 8.76 8.67
C VAL A 199 4.30 9.89 8.28
N PHE A 200 5.47 9.52 7.74
CA PHE A 200 6.43 10.50 7.25
C PHE A 200 5.88 11.29 6.06
N VAL A 201 5.24 10.60 5.10
CA VAL A 201 4.65 11.26 3.92
C VAL A 201 3.55 12.25 4.33
N ILE A 202 2.71 11.91 5.31
CA ILE A 202 1.68 12.80 5.87
C ILE A 202 2.37 14.07 6.42
N GLY A 203 3.34 13.91 7.32
CA GLY A 203 4.06 15.05 7.92
C GLY A 203 4.72 15.95 6.87
N PHE A 204 5.48 15.37 5.92
CA PHE A 204 6.11 16.13 4.85
C PHE A 204 5.09 16.80 3.93
N SER A 205 4.00 16.12 3.60
CA SER A 205 2.96 16.70 2.73
C SER A 205 2.31 17.93 3.35
N ILE A 206 2.11 17.95 4.67
CA ILE A 206 1.55 19.10 5.38
C ILE A 206 2.49 20.30 5.33
N ILE A 207 3.78 20.05 5.56
CA ILE A 207 4.80 21.11 5.55
C ILE A 207 4.99 21.66 4.13
N ILE A 208 5.06 20.79 3.12
CA ILE A 208 5.37 21.17 1.73
C ILE A 208 4.16 21.78 1.03
N PHE A 209 2.98 21.17 1.15
CA PHE A 209 1.76 21.67 0.48
C PHE A 209 1.01 22.72 1.30
N GLY A 210 1.34 22.87 2.59
CA GLY A 210 0.72 23.85 3.47
C GLY A 210 -0.80 23.67 3.62
N ASN A 211 -1.30 22.45 3.45
CA ASN A 211 -2.74 22.21 3.53
C ASN A 211 -3.23 22.38 4.97
N LYS A 212 -4.32 23.13 5.15
CA LYS A 212 -4.91 23.37 6.45
C LYS A 212 -5.60 22.10 6.95
N ILE A 213 -5.09 21.56 8.06
CA ILE A 213 -5.69 20.42 8.76
C ILE A 213 -6.48 20.96 9.95
N THR A 214 -7.73 20.54 10.10
CA THR A 214 -8.52 20.87 11.29
C THR A 214 -7.97 20.10 12.50
N THR A 215 -8.11 20.66 13.70
CA THR A 215 -7.67 19.98 14.92
C THR A 215 -8.27 18.58 15.05
N GLN A 216 -9.54 18.42 14.66
CA GLN A 216 -10.24 17.12 14.71
C GLN A 216 -9.66 16.11 13.70
N THR A 217 -9.35 16.56 12.48
CA THR A 217 -8.68 15.70 11.48
C THR A 217 -7.28 15.27 11.94
N GLY A 218 -6.55 16.18 12.58
CA GLY A 218 -5.26 15.88 13.19
C GLY A 218 -5.39 14.81 14.29
N ILE A 219 -6.39 14.95 15.17
CA ILE A 219 -6.70 13.96 16.21
C ILE A 219 -7.05 12.60 15.59
N GLY A 220 -7.96 12.56 14.61
CA GLY A 220 -8.33 11.31 13.93
C GLY A 220 -7.14 10.62 13.27
N THR A 221 -6.30 11.39 12.58
CA THR A 221 -5.05 10.89 11.98
C THR A 221 -4.09 10.35 13.04
N GLY A 222 -3.93 11.05 14.16
CA GLY A 222 -3.11 10.61 15.29
C GLY A 222 -3.61 9.31 15.93
N ILE A 223 -4.92 9.17 16.11
CA ILE A 223 -5.56 7.93 16.61
C ILE A 223 -5.29 6.78 15.63
N ALA A 224 -5.43 7.02 14.32
CA ALA A 224 -5.20 5.99 13.31
C ALA A 224 -3.75 5.48 13.32
N ILE A 225 -2.79 6.41 13.38
CA ILE A 225 -1.35 6.09 13.44
C ILE A 225 -1.01 5.35 14.73
N SER A 226 -1.57 5.79 15.86
CA SER A 226 -1.38 5.14 17.16
C SER A 226 -1.94 3.72 17.16
N GLY A 227 -3.08 3.49 16.52
CA GLY A 227 -3.65 2.15 16.33
C GLY A 227 -2.72 1.22 15.55
N VAL A 228 -2.07 1.73 14.51
CA VAL A 228 -1.10 0.93 13.74
C VAL A 228 0.18 0.65 14.55
N ALA A 229 0.65 1.62 15.34
CA ALA A 229 1.76 1.39 16.26
C ALA A 229 1.42 0.32 17.31
N LEU A 230 0.23 0.40 17.92
CA LEU A 230 -0.27 -0.59 18.86
C LEU A 230 -0.35 -1.99 18.24
N TYR A 231 -0.91 -2.08 17.03
CA TYR A 231 -0.94 -3.32 16.25
C TYR A 231 0.47 -3.89 16.05
N SER A 232 1.43 -3.05 15.66
CA SER A 232 2.82 -3.47 15.42
C SER A 232 3.46 -4.06 16.68
N VAL A 233 3.24 -3.42 17.85
CA VAL A 233 3.77 -3.89 19.13
C VAL A 233 3.13 -5.21 19.55
N ILE A 234 1.80 -5.33 19.47
CA ILE A 234 1.11 -6.57 19.84
C ILE A 234 1.55 -7.73 18.94
N LYS A 235 1.68 -7.49 17.64
CA LYS A 235 2.14 -8.53 16.70
C LYS A 235 3.57 -8.98 17.00
N ALA A 236 4.47 -8.04 17.29
CA ALA A 236 5.85 -8.36 17.66
C ALA A 236 5.89 -9.25 18.91
N LYS A 237 5.11 -8.92 19.95
CA LYS A 237 5.00 -9.73 21.17
C LYS A 237 4.49 -11.14 20.89
N ILE A 238 3.46 -11.30 20.07
CA ILE A 238 2.91 -12.62 19.70
C ILE A 238 3.97 -13.45 18.93
N GLU A 239 4.77 -12.83 18.07
CA GLU A 239 5.85 -13.52 17.35
C GLU A 239 7.01 -13.89 18.28
N GLU A 240 7.35 -13.05 19.26
CA GLU A 240 8.34 -13.36 20.31
C GLU A 240 7.91 -14.51 21.20
N GLU A 241 6.66 -14.51 21.68
CA GLU A 241 6.11 -15.61 22.50
C GLU A 241 6.16 -16.94 21.75
N LYS A 242 5.76 -16.96 20.47
CA LYS A 242 5.89 -18.16 19.62
C LYS A 242 7.33 -18.63 19.49
N LYS A 243 8.27 -17.71 19.34
CA LYS A 243 9.71 -18.02 19.28
C LYS A 243 10.31 -18.44 20.63
N CYS A 244 9.72 -18.10 21.77
CA CYS A 244 10.15 -18.60 23.08
C CYS A 244 9.57 -19.99 23.38
N LEU A 245 8.40 -20.31 22.84
CA LEU A 245 7.75 -21.63 23.00
C LEU A 245 8.36 -22.72 22.09
N CYS A 246 8.82 -22.38 20.88
CA CYS A 246 9.44 -23.30 19.92
C CYS A 246 10.83 -23.89 20.32
N PRO A 247 11.78 -23.15 20.94
CA PRO A 247 13.13 -23.66 21.25
C PRO A 247 13.14 -24.72 22.35
N ALA A 248 12.04 -24.89 23.11
CA ALA A 248 11.93 -25.94 24.12
C ALA A 248 11.69 -27.35 23.54
N GLN A 249 11.35 -27.48 22.25
CA GLN A 249 11.07 -28.77 21.61
C GLN A 249 12.29 -29.43 20.94
N GLU A 250 13.34 -28.68 20.62
CA GLU A 250 14.57 -29.26 20.04
C GLU A 250 15.53 -29.85 21.09
N GLY A 251 15.32 -29.56 22.38
CA GLY A 251 16.17 -30.04 23.48
C GLY A 251 15.73 -31.36 24.14
N VAL A 252 14.53 -31.88 23.84
CA VAL A 252 13.96 -33.07 24.53
C VAL A 252 14.01 -34.34 23.66
N ALA A 253 14.29 -34.23 22.36
CA ALA A 253 14.36 -35.38 21.45
C ALA A 253 15.74 -36.09 21.45
N ALA A 254 16.72 -35.64 22.24
CA ALA A 254 18.08 -36.19 22.26
C ALA A 254 18.39 -37.12 23.44
N VAL A 255 17.39 -37.50 24.26
CA VAL A 255 17.59 -38.46 25.36
C VAL A 255 16.41 -39.42 25.43
N ALA A 256 16.48 -40.49 24.64
CA ALA A 256 15.82 -41.75 24.95
C ALA A 256 16.75 -42.89 24.51
N PRO A 257 16.89 -43.95 25.33
CA PRO A 257 18.04 -44.86 25.36
C PRO A 257 18.19 -45.76 24.14
#